data_AF-A0A0G0U7R5-F1
#
_entry.id   AF-A0A0G0U7R5-F1
#
_cell.length_a   1.000
_cell.length_b   1.000
_cell.length_c   1.000
_cell.angle_alpha   90.00
_cell.angle_beta   90.00
_cell.angle_gamma   90.00
#
_symmetry.space_group_name_H-M   'P 1'
#
loop_
_entity.id
_entity.type
_entity.pdbx_description
1 polymer ?
#
loop_
_entity_poly.entity_id
_entity_poly.type
_entity_poly.pdbx_seq_one_letter_code
_entity_poly.pdbx_strand_id
1 'polypeptide(L)'
;MSVEDSELRSLQIPNCYSSRQKAWRTIEQCRCGVSPISVPDSKQITRIIATLHSEKVTQMITAGRLTIGLIKPNAHEGRNLPPDDEQAAEVLLGLVGRERLAFHLPFALSRSEAELFYASLREEYREKFIAQRTRYNDFGKLPLFEAITRFTTSGPLTVLFIDGEDAVTYWRTTMGKTNPEQADPNSIRGKHGLLDIMPNSLVHGSDSIKSVQQEKRVLTEALMRFYMSTVYGQFSTPQS
;
A
#
# COMPACT_ATOMS: atom_id res chain seq x y z
N MET A 1 -24.66 20.26 -2.70
CA MET A 1 -23.86 19.10 -2.25
C MET A 1 -22.84 19.64 -1.27
N SER A 2 -22.96 19.29 0.00
CA SER A 2 -22.32 19.98 1.13
C SER A 2 -20.81 19.78 1.16
N VAL A 3 -20.14 20.83 1.60
CA VAL A 3 -18.71 20.97 1.91
C VAL A 3 -18.36 20.09 3.12
N GLU A 4 -18.34 18.78 2.92
CA GLU A 4 -17.70 17.85 3.84
C GLU A 4 -16.62 17.09 3.08
N ASP A 5 -15.54 17.80 2.74
CA ASP A 5 -14.29 17.17 2.38
C ASP A 5 -13.90 16.21 3.50
N SER A 6 -13.80 14.91 3.19
CA SER A 6 -13.35 13.92 4.16
C SER A 6 -11.98 14.33 4.69
N GLU A 7 -11.73 14.23 6.00
CA GLU A 7 -10.44 14.60 6.61
C GLU A 7 -9.25 13.98 5.87
N LEU A 8 -9.44 12.79 5.30
CA LEU A 8 -8.49 12.09 4.43
C LEU A 8 -8.06 12.92 3.21
N ARG A 9 -9.00 13.57 2.51
CA ARG A 9 -8.72 14.41 1.32
C ARG A 9 -7.93 15.67 1.65
N SER A 10 -8.01 16.13 2.90
CA SER A 10 -7.25 17.29 3.38
C SER A 10 -5.81 16.95 3.79
N LEU A 11 -5.45 15.67 3.84
CA LEU A 11 -4.12 15.23 4.25
C LEU A 11 -3.08 15.63 3.20
N GLN A 12 -1.92 16.05 3.69
CA GLN A 12 -0.76 16.33 2.87
C GLN A 12 0.27 15.22 3.06
N ILE A 13 0.93 14.85 1.97
CA ILE A 13 2.02 13.88 1.99
C ILE A 13 3.28 14.59 2.54
N PRO A 14 3.92 14.05 3.60
CA PRO A 14 5.19 14.55 4.12
C PRO A 14 6.27 14.61 3.05
N ASN A 15 7.19 15.57 3.13
CA ASN A 15 8.27 15.70 2.16
C ASN A 15 9.18 14.47 2.14
N CYS A 16 9.43 13.86 3.31
CA CYS A 16 10.15 12.58 3.40
C CYS A 16 9.39 11.38 2.81
N TYR A 17 8.10 11.55 2.49
CA TYR A 17 7.24 10.58 1.81
C TYR A 17 6.80 11.07 0.42
N SER A 18 7.39 12.16 -0.12
CA SER A 18 6.92 12.80 -1.36
C SER A 18 7.14 11.97 -2.63
N SER A 19 7.80 10.83 -2.51
CA SER A 19 8.02 9.87 -3.58
C SER A 19 8.21 8.48 -2.97
N ARG A 20 7.99 7.43 -3.76
CA ARG A 20 8.24 6.03 -3.37
C ARG A 20 9.67 5.85 -2.87
N GLN A 21 10.64 6.40 -3.60
CA GLN A 21 12.05 6.27 -3.23
C GLN A 21 12.42 7.03 -1.95
N LYS A 22 11.85 8.21 -1.71
CA LYS A 22 12.08 8.95 -0.45
C LYS A 22 11.47 8.19 0.73
N ALA A 23 10.22 7.73 0.62
CA ALA A 23 9.55 6.96 1.66
C ALA A 23 10.35 5.70 2.03
N TRP A 24 10.84 4.95 1.04
CA TRP A 24 11.70 3.78 1.26
C TRP A 24 12.95 4.13 2.07
N ARG A 25 13.72 5.13 1.62
CA ARG A 25 14.95 5.55 2.30
C ARG A 25 14.69 6.02 3.72
N THR A 26 13.64 6.82 3.92
CA THR A 26 13.23 7.31 5.24
C THR A 26 12.88 6.16 6.18
N ILE A 27 12.09 5.18 5.71
CA ILE A 27 11.70 4.01 6.51
C ILE A 27 12.91 3.12 6.84
N GLU A 28 13.80 2.87 5.87
CA GLU A 28 15.02 2.09 6.11
C GLU A 28 15.94 2.77 7.12
N GLN A 29 16.12 4.09 7.03
CA GLN A 29 16.88 4.86 8.01
C GLN A 29 16.26 4.77 9.41
N CYS A 30 14.93 4.89 9.54
CA CYS A 30 14.23 4.69 10.81
C CYS A 30 14.44 3.29 11.39
N ARG A 31 14.48 2.24 10.55
CA ARG A 31 14.78 0.86 10.97
C ARG A 31 16.20 0.69 11.47
N CYS A 32 17.15 1.46 10.93
CA CYS A 32 18.53 1.53 11.41
C CYS A 32 18.71 2.44 12.65
N GLY A 33 17.64 2.97 13.23
CA GLY A 33 17.69 3.87 14.39
C GLY A 33 18.08 5.31 14.05
N VAL A 34 18.17 5.66 12.76
CA VAL A 34 18.39 7.05 12.31
C VAL A 34 17.05 7.76 12.23
N SER A 35 16.99 9.00 12.68
CA SER A 35 15.79 9.84 12.67
C SER A 35 15.88 10.90 11.56
N PRO A 36 15.61 10.58 10.27
CA PRO A 36 15.69 11.54 9.17
C PRO A 36 14.46 12.46 9.07
N ILE A 37 13.46 12.30 9.93
CA ILE A 37 12.17 12.98 9.84
C ILE A 37 12.28 14.39 10.43
N SER A 38 11.97 15.39 9.62
CA SER A 38 11.95 16.79 10.03
C SER A 38 10.77 17.10 10.96
N VAL A 39 10.82 18.19 11.73
CA VAL A 39 9.69 18.63 12.58
C VAL A 39 8.41 18.88 11.75
N PRO A 40 8.45 19.55 10.58
CA PRO A 40 7.28 19.67 9.71
C PRO A 40 6.71 18.31 9.26
N ASP A 41 7.55 17.39 8.81
CA ASP A 41 7.12 16.05 8.38
C ASP A 41 6.52 15.27 9.54
N SER A 42 7.12 15.37 10.73
CA SER A 42 6.63 14.76 11.97
C SER A 42 5.19 15.20 12.32
N LYS A 43 4.88 16.50 12.17
CA LYS A 43 3.51 17.03 12.36
C LYS A 43 2.53 16.45 11.33
N GLN A 44 2.94 16.35 10.06
CA GLN A 44 2.10 15.79 9.00
C GLN A 44 1.85 14.29 9.21
N ILE A 45 2.88 13.52 9.57
CA ILE A 45 2.77 12.10 9.92
C ILE A 45 1.81 11.90 11.10
N THR A 46 1.95 12.70 12.16
CA THR A 46 1.05 12.64 13.32
C THR A 46 -0.40 12.93 12.93
N ARG A 47 -0.63 13.89 12.03
CA ARG A 47 -1.97 14.18 11.50
C ARG A 47 -2.54 13.02 10.68
N ILE A 48 -1.73 12.36 9.86
CA ILE A 48 -2.13 11.15 9.12
C ILE A 48 -2.53 10.05 10.11
N ILE A 49 -1.68 9.75 11.11
CA ILE A 49 -1.96 8.73 12.14
C ILE A 49 -3.27 9.05 12.88
N ALA A 50 -3.44 10.31 13.33
CA ALA A 50 -4.64 10.73 14.03
C ALA A 50 -5.90 10.57 13.16
N THR A 51 -5.82 10.93 11.88
CA THR A 51 -6.93 10.78 10.93
C THR A 51 -7.25 9.30 10.71
N LEU A 52 -6.24 8.44 10.53
CA LEU A 52 -6.46 7.01 10.35
C LEU A 52 -7.04 6.33 11.60
N HIS A 53 -6.77 6.86 12.80
CA HIS A 53 -7.38 6.40 14.05
C HIS A 53 -8.77 6.99 14.31
N SER A 54 -9.23 7.97 13.53
CA SER A 54 -10.49 8.64 13.82
C SER A 54 -11.69 7.70 13.68
N GLU A 55 -12.72 7.95 14.50
CA GLU A 55 -13.98 7.23 14.41
C GLU A 55 -14.62 7.43 13.03
N LYS A 56 -14.46 8.64 12.44
CA LYS A 56 -14.96 8.97 11.10
C LYS A 56 -14.40 8.02 10.03
N VAL A 57 -13.10 7.75 10.01
CA VAL A 57 -12.51 6.77 9.07
C VAL A 57 -13.04 5.36 9.32
N THR A 58 -13.24 4.98 10.58
CA THR A 58 -13.81 3.67 10.94
C THR A 58 -15.27 3.54 10.48
N GLN A 59 -16.07 4.59 10.64
CA GLN A 59 -17.45 4.66 10.17
C GLN A 59 -17.51 4.60 8.63
N MET A 60 -16.62 5.30 7.92
CA MET A 60 -16.53 5.21 6.46
C MET A 60 -16.25 3.79 5.98
N ILE A 61 -15.33 3.07 6.63
CA ILE A 61 -15.03 1.67 6.28
C ILE A 61 -16.24 0.76 6.56
N THR A 62 -16.85 0.90 7.74
CA THR A 62 -18.02 0.10 8.13
C THR A 62 -19.23 0.34 7.22
N ALA A 63 -19.39 1.58 6.73
CA ALA A 63 -20.42 1.95 5.76
C ALA A 63 -20.10 1.49 4.32
N GLY A 64 -18.99 0.76 4.09
CA GLY A 64 -18.56 0.34 2.75
C GLY A 64 -18.08 1.49 1.87
N ARG A 65 -17.86 2.67 2.46
CA ARG A 65 -17.48 3.90 1.77
C ARG A 65 -15.98 4.09 1.60
N LEU A 66 -15.15 3.31 2.29
CA LEU A 66 -13.69 3.42 2.18
C LEU A 66 -13.08 2.03 2.06
N THR A 67 -12.16 1.86 1.10
CA THR A 67 -11.30 0.67 0.98
C THR A 67 -9.83 1.06 0.93
N ILE A 68 -8.97 0.07 1.19
CA ILE A 68 -7.53 0.20 1.02
C ILE A 68 -7.08 -0.56 -0.22
N GLY A 69 -6.10 0.01 -0.90
CA GLY A 69 -5.38 -0.62 -2.00
C GLY A 69 -3.89 -0.40 -1.89
N LEU A 70 -3.11 -1.16 -2.67
CA LEU A 70 -1.69 -0.90 -2.85
C LEU A 70 -1.38 -0.82 -4.35
N ILE A 71 -0.43 0.04 -4.71
CA ILE A 71 0.42 -0.15 -5.89
C ILE A 71 1.70 -0.81 -5.40
N LYS A 72 2.00 -2.01 -5.90
CA LYS A 72 3.10 -2.85 -5.41
C LYS A 72 4.47 -2.39 -5.94
N PRO A 73 5.59 -2.85 -5.33
CA PRO A 73 6.93 -2.62 -5.86
C PRO A 73 7.08 -3.06 -7.32
N ASN A 74 8.01 -2.44 -8.03
CA ASN A 74 8.35 -2.80 -9.41
C ASN A 74 7.13 -2.76 -10.36
N ALA A 75 6.27 -1.75 -10.22
CA ALA A 75 5.12 -1.50 -11.09
C ALA A 75 5.53 -1.32 -12.56
N HIS A 76 6.72 -0.75 -12.82
CA HIS A 76 7.28 -0.58 -14.16
C HIS A 76 7.44 -1.89 -14.96
N GLU A 77 7.43 -3.05 -14.30
CA GLU A 77 7.49 -4.35 -14.99
C GLU A 77 6.19 -4.75 -15.70
N GLY A 78 5.09 -4.01 -15.47
CA GLY A 78 3.86 -4.16 -16.23
C GLY A 78 4.01 -3.71 -17.68
N ARG A 79 3.19 -4.24 -18.58
CA ARG A 79 3.22 -3.85 -19.98
C ARG A 79 2.69 -2.43 -20.17
N ASN A 80 3.25 -1.73 -21.17
CA ASN A 80 2.84 -0.37 -21.54
C ASN A 80 2.90 0.63 -20.37
N LEU A 81 3.78 0.39 -19.39
CA LEU A 81 4.08 1.34 -18.32
C LEU A 81 5.46 1.96 -18.57
N PRO A 82 5.71 3.17 -18.05
CA PRO A 82 7.04 3.77 -18.03
C PRO A 82 8.08 2.82 -17.41
N PRO A 83 9.34 2.87 -17.87
CA PRO A 83 10.42 2.02 -17.33
C PRO A 83 10.86 2.43 -15.91
N ASP A 84 10.48 3.62 -15.46
CA ASP A 84 10.72 4.11 -14.11
C ASP A 84 9.57 3.74 -13.16
N ASP A 85 9.90 3.23 -11.98
CA ASP A 85 8.92 2.69 -11.03
C ASP A 85 8.01 3.75 -10.40
N GLU A 86 8.52 4.98 -10.26
CA GLU A 86 7.73 6.11 -9.76
C GLU A 86 6.70 6.53 -10.81
N GLN A 87 7.16 6.78 -12.05
CA GLN A 87 6.27 7.15 -13.16
C GLN A 87 5.24 6.06 -13.46
N ALA A 88 5.61 4.79 -13.38
CA ALA A 88 4.67 3.69 -13.51
C ALA A 88 3.59 3.71 -12.42
N ALA A 89 3.96 4.00 -11.18
CA ALA A 89 2.98 4.15 -10.10
C ALA A 89 2.05 5.34 -10.31
N GLU A 90 2.55 6.47 -10.81
CA GLU A 90 1.72 7.64 -11.11
C GLU A 90 0.67 7.33 -12.19
N VAL A 91 1.04 6.57 -13.23
CA VAL A 91 0.08 6.09 -14.24
C VAL A 91 -1.00 5.23 -13.58
N LEU A 92 -0.62 4.26 -12.74
CA LEU A 92 -1.56 3.38 -12.04
C LEU A 92 -2.45 4.14 -11.06
N LEU A 93 -1.90 5.14 -10.37
CA LEU A 93 -2.64 6.02 -9.46
C LEU A 93 -3.72 6.80 -10.21
N GLY A 94 -3.40 7.29 -11.41
CA GLY A 94 -4.35 7.97 -12.29
C GLY A 94 -5.56 7.10 -12.68
N LEU A 95 -5.39 5.78 -12.73
CA LEU A 95 -6.46 4.82 -13.06
C LEU A 95 -7.43 4.56 -11.88
N VAL A 96 -7.09 4.98 -10.66
CA VAL A 96 -8.00 4.90 -9.49
C VAL A 96 -9.18 5.87 -9.64
N GLY A 97 -9.00 6.95 -10.40
CA GLY A 97 -9.97 8.04 -10.54
C GLY A 97 -9.84 9.10 -9.44
N ARG A 98 -9.69 10.36 -9.84
CA ARG A 98 -9.45 11.51 -8.93
C ARG A 98 -10.56 11.68 -7.88
N GLU A 99 -11.81 11.51 -8.29
CA GLU A 99 -12.97 11.61 -7.40
C GLU A 99 -13.02 10.47 -6.38
N ARG A 100 -12.37 9.33 -6.65
CA ARG A 100 -12.40 8.15 -5.79
C ARG A 100 -11.17 8.05 -4.90
N LEU A 101 -10.03 8.57 -5.33
CA LEU A 101 -8.82 8.61 -4.52
C LEU A 101 -8.97 9.68 -3.42
N ALA A 102 -9.17 9.24 -2.18
CA ALA A 102 -9.26 10.14 -1.03
C ALA A 102 -7.88 10.57 -0.53
N PHE A 103 -6.94 9.62 -0.46
CA PHE A 103 -5.56 9.87 -0.06
C PHE A 103 -4.65 8.77 -0.59
N HIS A 104 -3.37 9.07 -0.77
CA HIS A 104 -2.36 8.04 -1.00
C HIS A 104 -1.08 8.39 -0.24
N LEU A 105 -0.28 7.37 0.07
CA LEU A 105 0.98 7.53 0.77
C LEU A 105 2.00 6.53 0.23
N PRO A 106 3.10 6.99 -0.38
CA PRO A 106 4.25 6.12 -0.65
C PRO A 106 4.72 5.48 0.66
N PHE A 107 5.10 4.21 0.67
CA PHE A 107 5.34 3.48 1.92
C PHE A 107 6.26 2.28 1.72
N ALA A 108 6.62 1.62 2.83
CA ALA A 108 7.36 0.37 2.84
C ALA A 108 6.95 -0.47 4.05
N LEU A 109 6.71 -1.77 3.83
CA LEU A 109 6.39 -2.72 4.89
C LEU A 109 7.62 -3.56 5.23
N SER A 110 7.78 -3.92 6.49
CA SER A 110 8.70 -4.97 6.91
C SER A 110 8.07 -6.33 6.66
N ARG A 111 8.86 -7.39 6.79
CA ARG A 111 8.37 -8.76 6.57
C ARG A 111 7.18 -9.10 7.48
N SER A 112 7.31 -8.84 8.78
CA SER A 112 6.26 -9.10 9.76
C SER A 112 5.03 -8.22 9.54
N GLU A 113 5.21 -6.96 9.13
CA GLU A 113 4.10 -6.08 8.75
C GLU A 113 3.34 -6.62 7.54
N ALA A 114 4.02 -7.06 6.48
CA ALA A 114 3.36 -7.64 5.32
C ALA A 114 2.60 -8.93 5.68
N GLU A 115 3.15 -9.77 6.55
CA GLU A 115 2.46 -10.98 7.04
C GLU A 115 1.21 -10.66 7.87
N LEU A 116 1.21 -9.56 8.64
CA LEU A 116 0.03 -9.07 9.35
C LEU A 116 -0.98 -8.41 8.42
N PHE A 117 -0.50 -7.69 7.39
CA PHE A 117 -1.31 -7.05 6.37
C PHE A 117 -2.13 -8.09 5.59
N TYR A 118 -1.48 -9.15 5.11
CA TYR A 118 -2.13 -10.24 4.38
C TYR A 118 -2.71 -11.34 5.29
N ALA A 119 -2.82 -11.13 6.61
CA ALA A 119 -3.18 -12.20 7.55
C ALA A 119 -4.52 -12.87 7.24
N SER A 120 -5.51 -12.14 6.70
CA SER A 120 -6.81 -12.72 6.29
C SER A 120 -6.69 -13.74 5.16
N LEU A 121 -5.66 -13.62 4.31
CA LEU A 121 -5.40 -14.50 3.18
C LEU A 121 -4.48 -15.67 3.53
N ARG A 122 -3.97 -15.74 4.77
CA ARG A 122 -2.93 -16.71 5.16
C ARG A 122 -3.33 -18.15 4.88
N GLU A 123 -4.50 -18.58 5.37
CA GLU A 123 -4.94 -19.96 5.18
C GLU A 123 -5.24 -20.26 3.71
N GLU A 124 -5.91 -19.35 3.01
CA GLU A 124 -6.22 -19.50 1.59
C GLU A 124 -4.96 -19.64 0.73
N TYR A 125 -3.90 -18.89 1.07
CA TYR A 125 -2.67 -18.81 0.28
C TYR A 125 -1.56 -19.74 0.77
N ARG A 126 -1.76 -20.47 1.87
CA ARG A 126 -0.74 -21.34 2.49
C ARG A 126 -0.30 -22.48 1.57
N GLU A 127 -1.24 -23.04 0.82
CA GLU A 127 -0.99 -24.21 -0.05
C GLU A 127 -1.08 -23.86 -1.54
N LYS A 128 -1.46 -22.63 -1.88
CA LYS A 128 -1.47 -22.14 -3.26
C LYS A 128 -0.06 -21.79 -3.68
N PHE A 129 0.25 -21.95 -4.96
CA PHE A 129 1.53 -21.53 -5.55
C PHE A 129 1.28 -20.55 -6.69
N ILE A 130 2.30 -19.75 -6.99
CA ILE A 130 2.31 -18.93 -8.20
C ILE A 130 2.46 -19.87 -9.40
N ALA A 131 1.85 -19.51 -10.54
CA ALA A 131 2.06 -20.23 -11.78
C ALA A 131 3.57 -20.34 -12.09
N GLN A 132 4.03 -21.54 -12.50
CA GLN A 132 5.45 -21.82 -12.78
C GLN A 132 6.09 -20.95 -13.88
N ARG A 133 5.30 -20.09 -14.54
CA ARG A 133 5.74 -19.18 -15.61
C ARG A 133 6.21 -17.81 -15.10
N THR A 134 6.37 -17.60 -13.80
CA THR A 134 6.89 -16.33 -13.30
C THR A 134 8.38 -16.16 -13.62
N ARG A 135 8.77 -14.96 -14.08
CA ARG A 135 10.19 -14.57 -14.27
C ARG A 135 10.91 -14.36 -12.94
N TYR A 136 10.15 -14.24 -11.85
CA TYR A 136 10.69 -14.26 -10.49
C TYR A 136 10.96 -15.70 -10.04
N ASN A 137 12.00 -16.32 -10.61
CA ASN A 137 12.31 -17.75 -10.44
C ASN A 137 12.33 -18.21 -8.97
N ASP A 138 12.82 -17.36 -8.06
CA ASP A 138 12.89 -17.65 -6.63
C ASP A 138 11.52 -17.69 -5.95
N PHE A 139 10.51 -17.03 -6.53
CA PHE A 139 9.14 -16.95 -6.00
C PHE A 139 8.24 -18.07 -6.54
N GLY A 140 8.52 -18.59 -7.74
CA GLY A 140 7.72 -19.65 -8.37
C GLY A 140 7.73 -20.98 -7.62
N LYS A 141 8.66 -21.17 -6.68
CA LYS A 141 8.77 -22.37 -5.82
C LYS A 141 8.25 -22.16 -4.41
N LEU A 142 7.80 -20.95 -4.07
CA LEU A 142 7.31 -20.62 -2.73
C LEU A 142 5.79 -20.74 -2.67
N PRO A 143 5.24 -21.10 -1.50
CA PRO A 143 3.84 -20.88 -1.21
C PRO A 143 3.44 -19.43 -1.49
N LEU A 144 2.24 -19.20 -2.02
CA LEU A 144 1.75 -17.91 -2.47
C LEU A 144 1.77 -16.88 -1.34
N PHE A 145 1.42 -17.30 -0.12
CA PHE A 145 1.48 -16.42 1.05
C PHE A 145 2.91 -15.93 1.32
N GLU A 146 3.90 -16.81 1.24
CA GLU A 146 5.30 -16.45 1.42
C GLU A 146 5.78 -15.54 0.28
N ALA A 147 5.43 -15.90 -0.95
CA ALA A 147 5.83 -15.17 -2.13
C ALA A 147 5.28 -13.72 -2.14
N ILE A 148 3.98 -13.54 -1.85
CA ILE A 148 3.35 -12.21 -1.87
C ILE A 148 3.88 -11.31 -0.75
N THR A 149 4.12 -11.88 0.43
CA THR A 149 4.69 -11.15 1.55
C THR A 149 6.15 -10.79 1.28
N ARG A 150 6.94 -11.63 0.58
CA ARG A 150 8.36 -11.34 0.25
C ARG A 150 8.43 -10.26 -0.82
N PHE A 151 7.54 -10.34 -1.80
CA PHE A 151 7.49 -9.39 -2.90
C PHE A 151 7.01 -8.01 -2.44
N THR A 152 5.97 -7.96 -1.60
CA THR A 152 5.43 -6.68 -1.10
C THR A 152 6.48 -5.90 -0.30
N THR A 153 7.48 -6.58 0.27
CA THR A 153 8.57 -5.97 1.03
C THR A 153 9.87 -5.80 0.23
N SER A 154 9.88 -6.10 -1.08
CA SER A 154 11.10 -6.04 -1.89
C SER A 154 11.47 -4.63 -2.37
N GLY A 155 10.63 -3.64 -2.10
CA GLY A 155 10.84 -2.26 -2.55
C GLY A 155 9.72 -1.33 -2.07
N PRO A 156 9.76 -0.05 -2.48
CA PRO A 156 8.71 0.89 -2.10
C PRO A 156 7.38 0.49 -2.71
N LEU A 157 6.29 0.88 -2.06
CA LEU A 157 4.92 0.71 -2.55
C LEU A 157 4.15 2.02 -2.37
N THR A 158 2.92 2.09 -2.87
CA THR A 158 2.01 3.20 -2.57
C THR A 158 0.74 2.66 -1.96
N VAL A 159 0.38 3.13 -0.78
CA VAL A 159 -0.90 2.85 -0.12
C VAL A 159 -1.96 3.78 -0.68
N LEU A 160 -3.13 3.25 -0.99
CA LEU A 160 -4.27 3.97 -1.52
C LEU A 160 -5.44 3.91 -0.52
N PHE A 161 -6.07 5.05 -0.28
CA PHE A 161 -7.35 5.15 0.42
C PHE A 161 -8.40 5.62 -0.59
N ILE A 162 -9.35 4.74 -0.88
CA ILE A 162 -10.30 4.93 -1.98
C ILE A 162 -11.70 5.07 -1.38
N ASP A 163 -12.34 6.21 -1.58
CA ASP A 163 -13.64 6.59 -1.05
C ASP A 163 -14.74 6.54 -2.10
N GLY A 164 -15.95 6.30 -1.63
CA GLY A 164 -17.21 6.34 -2.35
C GLY A 164 -18.03 5.09 -2.09
N GLU A 165 -19.30 5.11 -2.50
CA GLU A 165 -20.18 3.94 -2.36
C GLU A 165 -19.58 2.69 -3.00
N ASP A 166 -19.77 1.56 -2.32
CA ASP A 166 -19.25 0.25 -2.66
C ASP A 166 -17.73 0.25 -2.95
N ALA A 167 -16.95 0.96 -2.13
CA ALA A 167 -15.53 1.22 -2.37
C ALA A 167 -14.72 -0.06 -2.65
N VAL A 168 -14.98 -1.15 -1.92
CA VAL A 168 -14.33 -2.45 -2.12
C VAL A 168 -14.65 -3.00 -3.52
N THR A 169 -15.93 -3.03 -3.90
CA THR A 169 -16.39 -3.53 -5.21
C THR A 169 -15.84 -2.68 -6.35
N TYR A 170 -15.88 -1.35 -6.18
CA TYR A 170 -15.32 -0.40 -7.11
C TYR A 170 -13.84 -0.70 -7.37
N TRP A 171 -13.03 -0.75 -6.30
CA TRP A 171 -11.60 -0.95 -6.44
C TRP A 171 -11.26 -2.32 -7.04
N ARG A 172 -11.96 -3.38 -6.62
CA ARG A 172 -11.75 -4.73 -7.17
C ARG A 172 -12.09 -4.81 -8.67
N THR A 173 -13.14 -4.11 -9.10
CA THR A 173 -13.50 -3.98 -10.52
C THR A 173 -12.42 -3.21 -11.29
N THR A 174 -11.97 -2.07 -10.76
CA THR A 174 -10.90 -1.25 -11.36
C THR A 174 -9.59 -2.01 -11.49
N MET A 175 -9.21 -2.81 -10.48
CA MET A 175 -8.04 -3.68 -10.55
C MET A 175 -8.16 -4.78 -11.60
N GLY A 176 -9.34 -5.39 -11.70
CA GLY A 176 -9.58 -6.59 -12.50
C GLY A 176 -9.13 -7.88 -11.81
N LYS A 177 -9.46 -9.03 -12.43
CA LYS A 177 -9.09 -10.35 -11.91
C LYS A 177 -7.58 -10.51 -11.78
N THR A 178 -7.12 -11.33 -10.84
CA THR A 178 -5.69 -11.56 -10.58
C THR A 178 -4.96 -12.10 -11.80
N ASN A 179 -5.58 -13.01 -12.55
CA ASN A 179 -5.07 -13.43 -13.86
C ASN A 179 -5.38 -12.34 -14.90
N PRO A 180 -4.36 -11.64 -15.46
CA PRO A 180 -4.57 -10.58 -16.44
C PRO A 180 -5.21 -11.06 -17.74
N GLU A 181 -5.07 -12.33 -18.12
CA GLU A 181 -5.74 -12.91 -19.30
C GLU A 181 -7.26 -13.07 -19.11
N GLN A 182 -7.71 -13.09 -17.85
CA GLN A 182 -9.13 -13.18 -17.49
C GLN A 182 -9.70 -11.85 -16.97
N ALA A 183 -8.86 -10.82 -16.89
CA ALA A 183 -9.25 -9.50 -16.41
C ALA A 183 -9.93 -8.70 -17.53
N ASP A 184 -10.83 -7.79 -17.17
CA ASP A 184 -11.43 -6.87 -18.13
C ASP A 184 -10.31 -6.06 -18.82
N PRO A 185 -10.25 -5.98 -20.16
CA PRO A 185 -9.20 -5.24 -20.88
C PRO A 185 -9.08 -3.77 -20.47
N ASN A 186 -10.11 -3.19 -19.87
CA ASN A 186 -10.12 -1.82 -19.38
C ASN A 186 -9.62 -1.67 -17.93
N SER A 187 -9.56 -2.76 -17.16
CA SER A 187 -9.03 -2.79 -15.79
C SER A 187 -7.51 -2.62 -15.75
N ILE A 188 -6.95 -2.32 -14.58
CA ILE A 188 -5.50 -2.17 -14.40
C ILE A 188 -4.75 -3.44 -14.84
N ARG A 189 -5.17 -4.61 -14.35
CA ARG A 189 -4.52 -5.88 -14.68
C ARG A 189 -4.76 -6.30 -16.13
N GLY A 190 -5.93 -5.98 -16.69
CA GLY A 190 -6.19 -6.21 -18.11
C GLY A 190 -5.35 -5.31 -19.02
N LYS A 191 -5.10 -4.04 -18.65
CA LYS A 191 -4.26 -3.13 -19.46
C LYS A 191 -2.77 -3.41 -19.30
N HIS A 192 -2.32 -3.59 -18.06
CA HIS A 192 -0.89 -3.52 -17.71
C HIS A 192 -0.33 -4.81 -17.11
N GLY A 193 -1.18 -5.74 -16.67
CA GLY A 193 -0.73 -6.97 -16.04
C GLY A 193 -0.07 -7.95 -17.02
N LEU A 194 0.88 -8.73 -16.51
CA LEU A 194 1.48 -9.88 -17.19
C LEU A 194 1.44 -11.10 -16.26
N LEU A 195 1.26 -12.29 -16.82
CA LEU A 195 1.24 -13.53 -16.01
C LEU A 195 2.61 -13.86 -15.40
N ASP A 196 3.67 -13.54 -16.12
CA ASP A 196 5.04 -13.85 -15.73
C ASP A 196 5.60 -12.88 -14.67
N ILE A 197 4.88 -11.82 -14.29
CA ILE A 197 5.26 -10.94 -13.16
C ILE A 197 4.57 -11.31 -11.84
N MET A 198 3.91 -12.46 -11.72
CA MET A 198 3.37 -12.87 -10.42
C MET A 198 4.50 -13.12 -9.40
N PRO A 199 4.41 -12.64 -8.14
CA PRO A 199 3.22 -12.19 -7.42
C PRO A 199 2.98 -10.68 -7.43
N ASN A 200 3.69 -9.91 -8.26
CA ASN A 200 3.52 -8.46 -8.35
C ASN A 200 2.06 -8.10 -8.61
N SER A 201 1.49 -8.57 -9.72
CA SER A 201 0.10 -8.27 -10.14
C SER A 201 -0.26 -6.76 -10.15
N LEU A 202 0.76 -5.89 -10.06
CA LEU A 202 0.74 -4.43 -9.99
C LEU A 202 0.03 -3.81 -8.78
N VAL A 203 -1.12 -4.37 -8.39
CA VAL A 203 -2.01 -3.77 -7.40
C VAL A 203 -2.57 -4.81 -6.42
N HIS A 204 -2.88 -4.34 -5.21
CA HIS A 204 -3.64 -5.06 -4.18
C HIS A 204 -4.93 -4.29 -3.84
N GLY A 205 -5.94 -4.99 -3.39
CA GLY A 205 -7.12 -4.38 -2.77
C GLY A 205 -7.79 -5.34 -1.82
N SER A 206 -8.26 -4.80 -0.70
CA SER A 206 -8.98 -5.55 0.32
C SER A 206 -10.18 -6.31 -0.29
N ASP A 207 -10.55 -7.45 0.29
CA ASP A 207 -11.65 -8.30 -0.19
C ASP A 207 -12.96 -8.11 0.60
N SER A 208 -12.88 -7.43 1.75
CA SER A 208 -13.97 -7.30 2.71
C SER A 208 -13.73 -6.13 3.65
N ILE A 209 -14.79 -5.63 4.30
CA ILE A 209 -14.70 -4.59 5.34
C ILE A 209 -13.72 -5.00 6.45
N LYS A 210 -13.74 -6.28 6.85
CA LYS A 210 -12.83 -6.83 7.86
C LYS A 210 -11.38 -6.73 7.41
N SER A 211 -11.08 -7.07 6.16
CA SER A 211 -9.73 -6.92 5.60
C SER A 211 -9.32 -5.44 5.53
N VAL A 212 -10.21 -4.52 5.13
CA VAL A 212 -9.91 -3.08 5.14
C VAL A 212 -9.53 -2.60 6.54
N GLN A 213 -10.27 -2.99 7.58
CA GLN A 213 -9.97 -2.62 8.97
C GLN A 213 -8.61 -3.16 9.43
N GLN A 214 -8.31 -4.43 9.12
CA GLN A 214 -7.03 -5.07 9.44
C GLN A 214 -5.87 -4.38 8.73
N GLU A 215 -5.98 -4.17 7.41
CA GLU A 215 -4.98 -3.51 6.58
C GLU A 215 -4.71 -2.09 7.06
N LYS A 216 -5.77 -1.31 7.36
CA LYS A 216 -5.64 0.04 7.96
C LYS A 216 -4.86 0.00 9.27
N ARG A 217 -5.22 -0.95 10.16
CA ARG A 217 -4.60 -1.07 11.48
C ARG A 217 -3.11 -1.29 11.34
N VAL A 218 -2.70 -2.26 10.52
CA VAL A 218 -1.28 -2.59 10.29
C VAL A 218 -0.53 -1.39 9.71
N LEU A 219 -1.10 -0.69 8.73
CA LEU A 219 -0.49 0.50 8.14
C LEU A 219 -0.30 1.63 9.16
N THR A 220 -1.32 1.85 10.00
CA THR A 220 -1.29 2.90 11.03
C THR A 220 -0.27 2.58 12.12
N GLU A 221 -0.22 1.33 12.57
CA GLU A 221 0.77 0.83 13.55
C GLU A 221 2.20 0.87 13.00
N ALA A 222 2.40 0.56 11.71
CA ALA A 222 3.70 0.68 11.05
C ALA A 222 4.16 2.15 11.00
N LEU A 223 3.28 3.06 10.55
CA LEU A 223 3.58 4.49 10.50
C LEU A 223 3.87 5.06 11.90
N MET A 224 3.11 4.64 12.91
CA MET A 224 3.33 5.04 14.31
C MET A 224 4.68 4.54 14.83
N ARG A 225 5.11 3.32 14.50
CA ARG A 225 6.45 2.83 14.89
C ARG A 225 7.57 3.67 14.32
N PHE A 226 7.49 4.08 13.05
CA PHE A 226 8.50 4.95 12.42
C PHE A 226 8.49 6.37 13.01
N TYR A 227 7.33 6.87 13.40
CA TYR A 227 7.22 8.13 14.14
C TYR A 227 7.81 8.01 15.55
N MET A 228 7.49 6.96 16.31
CA MET A 228 7.98 6.75 17.67
C MET A 228 9.49 6.49 17.72
N SER A 229 10.06 5.76 16.75
CA SER A 229 11.52 5.61 16.65
C SER A 229 12.23 6.94 16.44
N THR A 230 11.57 7.90 15.78
CA THR A 230 12.07 9.28 15.60
C THR A 230 12.02 10.07 16.91
N VAL A 231 10.91 10.01 17.64
CA VAL A 231 10.72 10.76 18.89
C VAL A 231 11.59 10.21 20.03
N TYR A 232 11.64 8.89 20.21
CA TYR A 232 12.36 8.27 21.33
C TYR A 232 13.80 7.89 20.99
N GLY A 233 14.14 7.67 19.72
CA GLY A 233 15.52 7.43 19.28
C GLY A 233 16.45 8.62 19.52
N GLN A 234 15.90 9.84 19.62
CA GLN A 234 16.64 11.05 20.00
C GLN A 234 17.02 11.12 21.49
N PHE A 235 16.41 10.29 22.35
CA PHE A 235 16.67 10.29 23.80
C PHE A 235 17.53 9.09 24.26
N SER A 236 17.98 8.23 23.34
CA SER A 236 18.67 6.98 23.66
C SER A 236 20.13 6.92 23.20
N THR A 237 20.82 8.04 23.03
CA THR A 237 22.30 8.04 23.07
C THR A 237 22.76 8.12 24.52
N PRO A 238 23.37 7.07 25.11
CA PRO A 238 24.21 7.27 26.28
C PRO A 238 25.39 8.15 25.84
N GLN A 239 25.63 9.24 26.55
CA GLN A 239 26.95 9.85 26.54
C GLN A 239 27.91 8.80 27.11
N SER A 240 28.83 8.32 26.28
CA SER A 240 30.03 7.59 26.70
C SER A 240 31.23 8.18 25.98
#